data_AF-A0A8W8N847-F1
#
_entry.id   AF-A0A8W8N847-F1
#
_cell.length_a   1.000
_cell.length_b   1.000
_cell.length_c   1.000
_cell.angle_alpha   90.00
_cell.angle_beta   90.00
_cell.angle_gamma   90.00
#
_symmetry.space_group_name_H-M   'P 1'
#
loop_
_entity.id
_entity.type
_entity.pdbx_description
1 polymer ?
#
loop_
_entity_poly.entity_id
_entity_poly.type
_entity_poly.pdbx_seq_one_letter_code
_entity_poly.pdbx_strand_id
1 'polypeptide(L)'
;NVTIVTAYWNLGTFQKGVGGLKFSINTYFKWASTFKYLVNPLVVYTDCKEFKELMETLRSDRLNNTMIYLLNRTELWPFQLVTQMKSVLDQPGYPKYYPNTVIPEYPAAQHSKYAVVAETIRKGVFANPYFAWVDIGYFRDVVERKVDFTLDIPPGFDPGKISVNRVEGLSMNIDPFTIFRKNIVWVGGGIFLGKGEALLQFEQLYHRAVKYFLDQQLVNSDQQVLYSMYSKKGREALKPNIELQLYIPKGSGNPWFYLGYLCRKEVSVRNS
;
A
#
# COMPACT_ATOMS: atom_id res chain seq x y z
N ASN A 1 4.39 -17.92 -8.63
CA ASN A 1 5.29 -16.74 -8.62
C ASN A 1 4.43 -15.49 -8.52
N VAL A 2 4.85 -14.48 -7.74
CA VAL A 2 4.07 -13.26 -7.46
C VAL A 2 4.88 -12.06 -7.94
N THR A 3 4.28 -11.17 -8.73
CA THR A 3 4.88 -9.88 -9.08
C THR A 3 4.68 -8.90 -7.93
N ILE A 4 5.78 -8.38 -7.39
CA ILE A 4 5.76 -7.37 -6.33
C ILE A 4 5.76 -5.99 -6.94
N VAL A 5 4.88 -5.13 -6.45
CA VAL A 5 4.75 -3.74 -6.86
C VAL A 5 5.04 -2.86 -5.65
N THR A 6 5.86 -1.84 -5.84
CA THR A 6 6.12 -0.83 -4.81
C THR A 6 6.23 0.55 -5.46
N ALA A 7 6.15 1.60 -4.65
CA ALA A 7 6.35 2.95 -5.13
C ALA A 7 6.94 3.87 -4.07
N TYR A 8 7.73 4.83 -4.52
CA TYR A 8 8.23 5.95 -3.72
C TYR A 8 7.79 7.27 -4.35
N TRP A 9 7.08 8.08 -3.57
CA TRP A 9 6.77 9.45 -3.95
C TRP A 9 7.50 10.40 -3.02
N ASN A 10 8.27 11.33 -3.57
CA ASN A 10 9.01 12.28 -2.75
C ASN A 10 8.06 13.33 -2.17
N LEU A 11 7.73 13.15 -0.89
CA LEU A 11 6.93 14.09 -0.08
C LEU A 11 7.81 14.90 0.89
N GLY A 12 9.14 14.85 0.74
CA GLY A 12 10.08 15.44 1.69
C GLY A 12 10.09 14.73 3.05
N THR A 13 10.42 15.49 4.10
CA THR A 13 10.39 15.01 5.48
C THR A 13 9.11 15.44 6.15
N PHE A 14 8.40 14.49 6.76
CA PHE A 14 7.09 14.77 7.35
C PHE A 14 6.84 14.02 8.65
N GLN A 15 6.00 14.60 9.51
CA GLN A 15 5.54 13.95 10.73
C GLN A 15 4.40 13.00 10.43
N LYS A 16 4.42 11.82 11.07
CA LYS A 16 3.25 10.94 11.16
C LYS A 16 2.69 10.83 12.56
N GLY A 17 1.37 10.97 12.69
CA GLY A 17 0.66 10.82 13.96
C GLY A 17 1.10 11.82 15.04
N VAL A 18 0.85 11.44 16.30
CA VAL A 18 1.19 12.21 17.50
C VAL A 18 2.63 11.89 17.94
N GLY A 19 3.33 12.85 18.55
CA GLY A 19 4.61 12.61 19.21
C GLY A 19 5.86 12.89 18.37
N GLY A 20 5.73 13.65 17.28
CA GLY A 20 6.89 14.17 16.55
C GLY A 20 7.70 13.13 15.75
N LEU A 21 7.13 11.94 15.50
CA LEU A 21 7.76 10.92 14.66
C LEU A 21 7.92 11.43 13.23
N LYS A 22 9.17 11.71 12.82
CA LYS A 22 9.51 12.21 11.48
C LYS A 22 10.02 11.09 10.59
N PHE A 23 9.52 11.07 9.36
CA PHE A 23 9.94 10.15 8.32
C PHE A 23 10.64 10.96 7.24
N SER A 24 11.92 10.65 7.03
CA SER A 24 12.79 11.37 6.09
C SER A 24 13.03 10.59 4.81
N ILE A 25 13.53 11.27 3.78
CA ILE A 25 14.01 10.64 2.53
C ILE A 25 15.02 9.53 2.86
N ASN A 26 16.04 9.83 3.69
CA ASN A 26 17.07 8.86 4.10
C ASN A 26 16.48 7.63 4.80
N THR A 27 15.42 7.81 5.59
CA THR A 27 14.73 6.70 6.26
C THR A 27 14.14 5.73 5.23
N TYR A 28 13.43 6.25 4.23
CA TYR A 28 12.85 5.41 3.18
C TYR A 28 13.92 4.78 2.27
N PHE A 29 15.00 5.51 1.96
CA PHE A 29 16.11 4.98 1.16
C PHE A 29 16.79 3.83 1.89
N LYS A 30 17.02 3.96 3.21
CA LYS A 30 17.53 2.85 4.04
C LYS A 30 16.59 1.64 3.97
N TRP A 31 15.29 1.82 4.13
CA TRP A 31 14.35 0.69 4.11
C TRP A 31 14.25 0.01 2.73
N ALA A 32 14.36 0.79 1.64
CA ALA A 32 14.38 0.27 0.29
C ALA A 32 15.51 -0.74 0.04
N SER A 33 16.60 -0.69 0.80
CA SER A 33 17.71 -1.66 0.69
C SER A 33 17.27 -3.11 0.87
N THR A 34 16.15 -3.38 1.56
CA THR A 34 15.58 -4.73 1.69
C THR A 34 15.21 -5.34 0.34
N PHE A 35 14.81 -4.52 -0.64
CA PHE A 35 14.44 -4.99 -1.98
C PHE A 35 15.64 -5.49 -2.79
N LYS A 36 16.88 -5.22 -2.37
CA LYS A 36 18.07 -5.87 -2.95
C LYS A 36 17.95 -7.40 -2.91
N TYR A 37 17.47 -7.93 -1.79
CA TYR A 37 17.41 -9.37 -1.52
C TYR A 37 16.09 -10.03 -1.95
N LEU A 38 15.15 -9.26 -2.52
CA LEU A 38 13.87 -9.79 -2.98
C LEU A 38 14.03 -10.53 -4.31
N VAL A 39 13.77 -11.83 -4.34
CA VAL A 39 13.96 -12.64 -5.56
C VAL A 39 12.78 -12.50 -6.54
N ASN A 40 11.58 -12.12 -6.07
CA ASN A 40 10.42 -11.95 -6.93
C ASN A 40 10.64 -10.94 -8.07
N PRO A 41 9.88 -11.08 -9.17
CA PRO A 41 9.69 -9.99 -10.14
C PRO A 41 9.22 -8.72 -9.42
N LEU A 42 9.93 -7.61 -9.65
CA LEU A 42 9.70 -6.35 -8.97
C LEU A 42 9.33 -5.26 -9.97
N VAL A 43 8.29 -4.50 -9.67
CA VAL A 43 7.95 -3.26 -10.38
C VAL A 43 7.97 -2.11 -9.40
N VAL A 44 8.74 -1.08 -9.70
CA VAL A 44 8.91 0.11 -8.88
C VAL A 44 8.37 1.32 -9.64
N TYR A 45 7.56 2.14 -9.00
CA TYR A 45 7.13 3.44 -9.52
C TYR A 45 7.70 4.58 -8.66
N THR A 46 8.14 5.67 -9.27
CA THR A 46 8.60 6.83 -8.52
C THR A 46 8.53 8.13 -9.32
N ASP A 47 8.46 9.27 -8.62
CA ASP A 47 8.66 10.63 -9.16
C ASP A 47 10.06 11.19 -8.82
N CYS A 48 10.94 10.38 -8.21
CA CYS A 48 12.23 10.80 -7.68
C CYS A 48 13.38 10.11 -8.44
N LYS A 49 14.22 10.92 -9.10
CA LYS A 49 15.36 10.43 -9.87
C LYS A 49 16.37 9.70 -8.98
N GLU A 50 16.67 10.26 -7.82
CA GLU A 50 17.61 9.69 -6.85
C GLU A 50 17.13 8.34 -6.33
N PHE A 51 15.82 8.18 -6.11
CA PHE A 51 15.26 6.89 -5.69
C PHE A 51 15.29 5.87 -6.83
N LYS A 52 15.05 6.29 -8.08
CA LYS A 52 15.22 5.41 -9.25
C LYS A 52 16.66 4.89 -9.33
N GLU A 53 17.65 5.78 -9.24
CA GLU A 53 19.07 5.42 -9.30
C GLU A 53 19.47 4.46 -8.15
N LEU A 54 18.94 4.70 -6.95
CA LEU A 54 19.10 3.79 -5.82
C LEU A 54 18.57 2.39 -6.16
N MET A 55 17.35 2.30 -6.68
CA MET A 55 16.74 1.01 -7.01
C MET A 55 17.44 0.28 -8.16
N GLU A 56 17.90 1.01 -9.17
CA GLU A 56 18.74 0.44 -10.25
C GLU A 56 20.04 -0.14 -9.70
N THR A 57 20.67 0.57 -8.75
CA THR A 57 21.89 0.11 -8.09
C THR A 57 21.63 -1.15 -7.24
N LEU A 58 20.58 -1.13 -6.41
CA LEU A 58 20.21 -2.25 -5.54
C LEU A 58 19.80 -3.50 -6.32
N ARG A 59 19.29 -3.34 -7.55
CA ARG A 59 18.74 -4.40 -8.40
C ARG A 59 19.60 -4.70 -9.63
N SER A 60 20.84 -4.21 -9.66
CA SER A 60 21.76 -4.33 -10.81
C SER A 60 22.07 -5.77 -11.22
N ASP A 61 21.98 -6.73 -10.30
CA ASP A 61 22.14 -8.17 -10.55
C ASP A 61 20.82 -8.89 -10.91
N ARG A 62 19.69 -8.17 -10.96
CA ARG A 62 18.34 -8.69 -11.21
C ARG A 62 17.55 -7.82 -12.19
N LEU A 63 18.23 -7.20 -13.16
CA LEU A 63 17.63 -6.31 -14.15
C LEU A 63 16.55 -7.00 -14.98
N ASN A 64 16.77 -8.26 -15.39
CA ASN A 64 15.78 -9.04 -16.15
C ASN A 64 14.49 -9.35 -15.36
N ASN A 65 14.51 -9.09 -14.05
CA ASN A 65 13.41 -9.38 -13.12
C ASN A 65 12.96 -8.12 -12.36
N THR A 66 13.32 -6.93 -12.86
CA THR A 66 13.01 -5.65 -12.22
C THR A 66 12.64 -4.61 -13.28
N MET A 67 11.50 -3.95 -13.11
CA MET A 67 11.08 -2.79 -13.91
C MET A 67 10.98 -1.56 -13.02
N ILE A 68 11.56 -0.42 -13.44
CA ILE A 68 11.53 0.83 -12.67
C ILE A 68 11.00 1.95 -13.56
N TYR A 69 9.85 2.50 -13.17
CA TYR A 69 9.17 3.59 -13.86
C TYR A 69 9.39 4.91 -13.12
N LEU A 70 10.09 5.84 -13.77
CA LEU A 70 10.08 7.25 -13.39
C LEU A 70 8.93 7.94 -14.13
N LEU A 71 7.98 8.51 -13.41
CA LEU A 71 6.81 9.17 -14.00
C LEU A 71 6.46 10.46 -13.28
N ASN A 72 5.65 11.30 -13.91
CA ASN A 72 5.03 12.41 -13.20
C ASN A 72 3.83 11.90 -12.42
N ARG A 73 3.88 11.99 -11.08
CA ARG A 73 2.82 11.44 -10.21
C ARG A 73 1.41 11.94 -10.54
N THR A 74 1.26 13.13 -11.14
CA THR A 74 -0.04 13.68 -11.55
C THR A 74 -0.70 12.93 -12.71
N GLU A 75 0.02 12.03 -13.36
CA GLU A 75 -0.54 11.07 -14.33
C GLU A 75 -1.46 10.04 -13.64
N LEU A 76 -1.26 9.79 -12.34
CA LEU A 76 -2.09 8.88 -11.56
C LEU A 76 -3.30 9.60 -10.99
N TRP A 77 -4.49 8.99 -11.13
CA TRP A 77 -5.75 9.57 -10.66
C TRP A 77 -5.72 10.05 -9.19
N PRO A 78 -5.02 9.43 -8.22
CA PRO A 78 -5.04 9.93 -6.85
C PRO A 78 -4.37 11.28 -6.69
N PHE A 79 -3.30 11.54 -7.44
CA PHE A 79 -2.58 12.81 -7.36
C PHE A 79 -3.33 13.95 -8.06
N GLN A 80 -4.25 13.62 -8.99
CA GLN A 80 -5.17 14.59 -9.58
C GLN A 80 -6.22 15.10 -8.58
N LEU A 81 -6.42 14.39 -7.47
CA LEU A 81 -7.38 14.75 -6.42
C LEU A 81 -6.74 15.57 -5.28
N VAL A 82 -5.44 15.86 -5.32
CA VAL A 82 -4.71 16.54 -4.22
C VAL A 82 -5.34 17.87 -3.83
N THR A 83 -5.78 18.68 -4.80
CA THR A 83 -6.45 19.97 -4.50
C THR A 83 -7.74 19.77 -3.71
N GLN A 84 -8.55 18.75 -4.05
CA GLN A 84 -9.78 18.44 -3.32
C GLN A 84 -9.45 17.88 -1.93
N MET A 85 -8.47 16.98 -1.82
CA MET A 85 -7.99 16.44 -0.54
C MET A 85 -7.52 17.55 0.39
N LYS A 86 -6.77 18.53 -0.14
CA LYS A 86 -6.34 19.72 0.58
C LYS A 86 -7.53 20.51 1.11
N SER A 87 -8.53 20.77 0.26
CA SER A 87 -9.75 21.48 0.69
C SER A 87 -10.48 20.79 1.85
N VAL A 88 -10.42 19.47 1.94
CA VAL A 88 -10.99 18.72 3.07
C VAL A 88 -10.10 18.82 4.31
N LEU A 89 -8.78 18.71 4.14
CA LEU A 89 -7.80 18.83 5.23
C LEU A 89 -7.77 20.23 5.86
N ASP A 90 -8.09 21.27 5.09
CA ASP A 90 -8.11 22.67 5.56
C ASP A 90 -9.39 23.02 6.35
N GLN A 91 -10.34 22.09 6.51
CA GLN A 91 -11.59 22.35 7.24
C GLN A 91 -11.36 22.56 8.74
N PRO A 92 -12.10 23.49 9.38
CA PRO A 92 -12.04 23.68 10.82
C PRO A 92 -12.32 22.38 11.59
N GLY A 93 -11.40 22.03 12.50
CA GLY A 93 -11.52 20.81 13.31
C GLY A 93 -11.36 19.50 12.52
N TYR A 94 -10.86 19.57 11.28
CA TYR A 94 -10.41 18.41 10.53
C TYR A 94 -8.90 18.49 10.31
N PRO A 95 -8.18 17.38 10.51
CA PRO A 95 -8.61 16.14 11.17
C PRO A 95 -8.78 16.33 12.70
N LYS A 96 -9.74 15.62 13.33
CA LYS A 96 -9.98 15.74 14.79
C LYS A 96 -8.83 15.20 15.64
N TYR A 97 -8.17 14.14 15.16
CA TYR A 97 -6.96 13.57 15.75
C TYR A 97 -5.87 13.63 14.70
N TYR A 98 -4.59 13.69 15.11
CA TYR A 98 -3.48 13.62 14.17
C TYR A 98 -3.60 12.34 13.32
N PRO A 99 -3.86 12.46 12.01
CA PRO A 99 -3.92 11.32 11.12
C PRO A 99 -2.48 10.82 10.88
N ASN A 100 -2.36 9.85 9.99
CA ASN A 100 -1.04 9.43 9.52
C ASN A 100 -0.21 10.63 9.00
N THR A 101 -0.81 11.69 8.43
CA THR A 101 -0.21 13.02 8.25
C THR A 101 -1.24 14.02 7.72
N VAL A 102 -0.96 15.32 7.81
CA VAL A 102 -1.81 16.42 7.29
C VAL A 102 -1.38 16.91 5.89
N ILE A 103 -0.36 16.30 5.29
CA ILE A 103 0.10 16.62 3.94
C ILE A 103 -0.90 16.04 2.92
N PRO A 104 -1.50 16.85 2.02
CA PRO A 104 -2.53 16.38 1.09
C PRO A 104 -2.01 15.37 0.06
N GLU A 105 -0.72 15.42 -0.28
CA GLU A 105 -0.07 14.44 -1.16
C GLU A 105 0.07 13.07 -0.50
N TYR A 106 -0.01 12.95 0.84
CA TYR A 106 0.13 11.66 1.50
C TYR A 106 -1.08 10.75 1.31
N PRO A 107 -2.34 11.18 1.52
CA PRO A 107 -3.51 10.41 1.07
C PRO A 107 -3.38 9.98 -0.39
N ALA A 108 -3.02 10.90 -1.30
CA ALA A 108 -2.80 10.56 -2.71
C ALA A 108 -1.73 9.45 -2.89
N ALA A 109 -0.61 9.53 -2.17
CA ALA A 109 0.40 8.48 -2.14
C ALA A 109 -0.14 7.14 -1.62
N GLN A 110 -1.01 7.13 -0.59
CA GLN A 110 -1.62 5.89 -0.09
C GLN A 110 -2.63 5.30 -1.08
N HIS A 111 -3.42 6.13 -1.76
CA HIS A 111 -4.37 5.67 -2.77
C HIS A 111 -3.67 5.20 -4.06
N SER A 112 -2.50 5.75 -4.38
CA SER A 112 -1.70 5.39 -5.57
C SER A 112 -1.30 3.92 -5.62
N LYS A 113 -1.21 3.25 -4.47
CA LYS A 113 -0.90 1.82 -4.35
C LYS A 113 -1.76 0.97 -5.27
N TYR A 114 -3.07 1.24 -5.29
CA TYR A 114 -4.04 0.51 -6.09
C TYR A 114 -3.90 0.88 -7.58
N ALA A 115 -3.70 2.16 -7.88
CA ALA A 115 -3.52 2.65 -9.24
C ALA A 115 -2.31 1.99 -9.92
N VAL A 116 -1.14 1.96 -9.26
CA VAL A 116 0.09 1.41 -9.85
C VAL A 116 0.10 -0.12 -9.90
N VAL A 117 -0.59 -0.80 -8.98
CA VAL A 117 -0.82 -2.26 -9.11
C VAL A 117 -1.69 -2.55 -10.32
N ALA A 118 -2.80 -1.83 -10.49
CA ALA A 118 -3.68 -2.00 -11.65
C ALA A 118 -2.96 -1.66 -12.97
N GLU A 119 -2.16 -0.59 -12.99
CA GLU A 119 -1.31 -0.24 -14.12
C GLU A 119 -0.32 -1.37 -14.45
N THR A 120 0.36 -1.93 -13.45
CA THR A 120 1.29 -3.05 -13.63
C THR A 120 0.61 -4.27 -14.26
N ILE A 121 -0.59 -4.60 -13.79
CA ILE A 121 -1.39 -5.69 -14.35
C ILE A 121 -1.72 -5.42 -15.82
N ARG A 122 -2.17 -4.20 -16.15
CA ARG A 122 -2.51 -3.80 -17.52
C ARG A 122 -1.30 -3.80 -18.45
N LYS A 123 -0.12 -3.39 -17.97
CA LYS A 123 1.12 -3.42 -18.75
C LYS A 123 1.61 -4.85 -19.03
N GLY A 124 1.25 -5.82 -18.20
CA GLY A 124 1.61 -7.23 -18.42
C GLY A 124 3.12 -7.49 -18.45
N VAL A 125 3.93 -6.67 -17.74
CA VAL A 125 5.41 -6.71 -17.79
C VAL A 125 6.01 -8.07 -17.42
N PHE A 126 5.33 -8.82 -16.56
CA PHE A 126 5.72 -10.17 -16.18
C PHE A 126 4.50 -11.09 -16.32
N ALA A 127 4.71 -12.28 -16.89
CA ALA A 127 3.68 -13.29 -17.07
C ALA A 127 3.33 -14.00 -15.76
N ASN A 128 2.73 -13.27 -14.81
CA ASN A 128 2.26 -13.78 -13.52
C ASN A 128 0.78 -13.46 -13.31
N PRO A 129 -0.01 -14.40 -12.79
CA PRO A 129 -1.42 -14.13 -12.48
C PRO A 129 -1.62 -13.43 -11.12
N TYR A 130 -0.61 -13.38 -10.26
CA TYR A 130 -0.68 -12.85 -8.90
C TYR A 130 0.22 -11.64 -8.72
N PHE A 131 -0.31 -10.64 -8.03
CA PHE A 131 0.37 -9.38 -7.76
C PHE A 131 0.21 -9.01 -6.29
N ALA A 132 1.23 -8.36 -5.74
CA ALA A 132 1.15 -7.81 -4.40
C ALA A 132 1.73 -6.40 -4.35
N TRP A 133 1.03 -5.50 -3.68
CA TRP A 133 1.62 -4.24 -3.23
C TRP A 133 2.45 -4.49 -1.98
N VAL A 134 3.64 -3.89 -1.89
CA VAL A 134 4.47 -3.88 -0.68
C VAL A 134 5.01 -2.47 -0.44
N ASP A 135 4.71 -1.87 0.72
CA ASP A 135 5.31 -0.60 1.13
C ASP A 135 6.84 -0.73 1.21
N ILE A 136 7.58 0.31 0.80
CA ILE A 136 9.05 0.35 0.88
C ILE A 136 9.57 0.04 2.30
N GLY A 137 8.84 0.52 3.31
CA GLY A 137 9.16 0.33 4.72
C GLY A 137 8.63 -0.97 5.32
N TYR A 138 8.06 -1.90 4.54
CA TYR A 138 7.36 -3.05 5.12
C TYR A 138 8.30 -4.01 5.86
N PHE A 139 9.48 -4.28 5.31
CA PHE A 139 10.48 -5.17 5.92
C PHE A 139 11.55 -4.41 6.73
N ARG A 140 11.22 -3.23 7.27
CA ARG A 140 12.17 -2.38 8.00
C ARG A 140 12.78 -3.05 9.24
N ASP A 141 12.09 -4.00 9.86
CA ASP A 141 12.58 -4.72 11.05
C ASP A 141 13.73 -5.68 10.71
N VAL A 142 13.92 -6.02 9.43
CA VAL A 142 14.99 -6.90 8.93
C VAL A 142 15.91 -6.20 7.94
N VAL A 143 15.98 -4.87 7.97
CA VAL A 143 16.78 -4.06 7.02
C VAL A 143 18.28 -4.41 7.02
N GLU A 144 18.80 -4.88 8.16
CA GLU A 144 20.20 -5.31 8.28
C GLU A 144 20.43 -6.77 7.84
N ARG A 145 19.36 -7.54 7.56
CA ARG A 145 19.46 -8.96 7.20
C ARG A 145 19.76 -9.11 5.71
N LYS A 146 20.97 -9.57 5.40
CA LYS A 146 21.49 -9.72 4.03
C LYS A 146 21.25 -11.12 3.47
N VAL A 147 19.99 -11.54 3.41
CA VAL A 147 19.61 -12.89 2.96
C VAL A 147 18.51 -12.78 1.91
N ASP A 148 18.70 -13.47 0.79
CA ASP A 148 17.72 -13.56 -0.28
C ASP A 148 16.41 -14.17 0.20
N PHE A 149 15.30 -13.59 -0.23
CA PHE A 149 13.97 -14.04 0.12
C PHE A 149 12.98 -13.88 -1.03
N THR A 150 11.95 -14.72 -1.02
CA THR A 150 10.78 -14.62 -1.88
C THR A 150 9.54 -14.31 -1.04
N LEU A 151 8.51 -13.76 -1.69
CA LEU A 151 7.15 -13.68 -1.20
C LEU A 151 6.28 -14.65 -2.00
N ASP A 152 5.74 -15.63 -1.30
CA ASP A 152 4.82 -16.63 -1.83
C ASP A 152 3.36 -16.24 -1.57
N ILE A 153 2.43 -16.96 -2.20
CA ILE A 153 1.00 -16.82 -1.94
C ILE A 153 0.73 -17.32 -0.51
N PRO A 154 -0.02 -16.58 0.32
CA PRO A 154 -0.28 -16.98 1.69
C PRO A 154 -1.15 -18.25 1.77
N PRO A 155 -1.04 -19.04 2.85
CA PRO A 155 -1.87 -20.23 3.05
C PRO A 155 -3.38 -19.91 3.05
N GLY A 156 -4.16 -20.74 2.37
CA GLY A 156 -5.62 -20.60 2.30
C GLY A 156 -6.11 -19.46 1.39
N PHE A 157 -5.23 -18.90 0.54
CA PHE A 157 -5.55 -17.83 -0.39
C PHE A 157 -6.78 -18.13 -1.27
N ASP A 158 -7.67 -17.14 -1.36
CA ASP A 158 -8.85 -17.13 -2.22
C ASP A 158 -8.62 -16.21 -3.43
N PRO A 159 -8.57 -16.75 -4.67
CA PRO A 159 -8.29 -15.96 -5.87
C PRO A 159 -9.38 -14.94 -6.23
N GLY A 160 -10.58 -15.06 -5.65
CA GLY A 160 -11.68 -14.11 -5.83
C GLY A 160 -11.67 -12.92 -4.85
N LYS A 161 -10.69 -12.88 -3.93
CA LYS A 161 -10.61 -11.86 -2.87
C LYS A 161 -9.25 -11.17 -2.84
N ILE A 162 -9.19 -10.04 -2.12
CA ILE A 162 -7.93 -9.35 -1.85
C ILE A 162 -7.43 -9.72 -0.45
N SER A 163 -6.26 -10.32 -0.38
CA SER A 163 -5.58 -10.65 0.87
C SER A 163 -5.04 -9.39 1.52
N VAL A 164 -5.44 -9.13 2.77
CA VAL A 164 -4.98 -8.01 3.58
C VAL A 164 -4.72 -8.44 5.01
N ASN A 165 -3.86 -7.69 5.70
CA ASN A 165 -3.60 -7.90 7.11
C ASN A 165 -4.68 -7.24 7.99
N ARG A 166 -5.29 -8.00 8.90
CA ARG A 166 -6.15 -7.42 9.95
C ARG A 166 -5.27 -6.92 11.10
N VAL A 167 -5.49 -5.68 11.51
CA VAL A 167 -4.78 -5.10 12.66
C VAL A 167 -5.68 -5.09 13.90
N GLU A 168 -6.97 -4.78 13.72
CA GLU A 168 -7.87 -4.54 14.85
C GLU A 168 -9.19 -5.33 14.81
N GLY A 169 -9.72 -5.52 16.02
CA GLY A 169 -10.89 -6.31 16.37
C GLY A 169 -12.27 -5.66 16.14
N LEU A 170 -12.47 -4.82 15.12
CA LEU A 170 -13.54 -3.80 15.16
C LEU A 170 -14.92 -4.23 14.60
N SER A 171 -15.95 -3.53 15.06
CA SER A 171 -17.34 -3.66 14.60
C SER A 171 -17.57 -2.98 13.24
N MET A 172 -18.22 -3.67 12.30
CA MET A 172 -18.56 -3.09 10.99
C MET A 172 -19.69 -2.04 11.06
N ASN A 173 -20.27 -1.77 12.23
CA ASN A 173 -21.34 -0.77 12.39
C ASN A 173 -20.82 0.65 12.61
N ILE A 174 -19.50 0.87 12.70
CA ILE A 174 -18.94 2.21 12.85
C ILE A 174 -19.17 3.01 11.55
N ASP A 175 -19.71 4.20 11.70
CA ASP A 175 -20.01 5.10 10.59
C ASP A 175 -18.73 5.65 9.92
N PRO A 176 -18.69 5.78 8.58
CA PRO A 176 -17.55 6.33 7.84
C PRO A 176 -17.04 7.68 8.36
N PHE A 177 -17.91 8.64 8.69
CA PHE A 177 -17.48 9.93 9.24
C PHE A 177 -16.66 9.72 10.51
N THR A 178 -17.10 8.82 11.38
CA THR A 178 -16.38 8.47 12.61
C THR A 178 -15.05 7.76 12.30
N ILE A 179 -15.04 6.81 11.36
CA ILE A 179 -13.83 6.09 10.96
C ILE A 179 -12.74 7.07 10.49
N PHE A 180 -13.09 7.97 9.56
CA PHE A 180 -12.17 8.95 9.01
C PHE A 180 -11.70 9.96 10.06
N ARG A 181 -12.65 10.63 10.75
CA ARG A 181 -12.34 11.70 11.72
C ARG A 181 -11.57 11.20 12.93
N LYS A 182 -11.80 9.95 13.36
CA LYS A 182 -11.11 9.34 14.51
C LYS A 182 -9.90 8.49 14.12
N ASN A 183 -9.49 8.49 12.85
CA ASN A 183 -8.36 7.72 12.34
C ASN A 183 -8.42 6.23 12.74
N ILE A 184 -9.61 5.63 12.67
CA ILE A 184 -9.82 4.25 13.12
C ILE A 184 -9.30 3.29 12.05
N VAL A 185 -8.51 2.30 12.48
CA VAL A 185 -7.87 1.33 11.58
C VAL A 185 -8.45 -0.05 11.85
N TRP A 186 -8.88 -0.74 10.79
CA TRP A 186 -9.30 -2.15 10.84
C TRP A 186 -8.24 -3.06 10.21
N VAL A 187 -7.72 -2.65 9.06
CA VAL A 187 -6.73 -3.39 8.26
C VAL A 187 -5.48 -2.54 7.99
N GLY A 188 -4.35 -3.22 7.83
CA GLY A 188 -3.08 -2.60 7.46
C GLY A 188 -3.02 -2.26 5.98
N GLY A 189 -2.46 -1.10 5.63
CA GLY A 189 -2.24 -0.67 4.23
C GLY A 189 -0.88 -1.07 3.65
N GLY A 190 -0.03 -1.75 4.42
CA GLY A 190 1.37 -1.97 4.06
C GLY A 190 1.62 -3.08 3.04
N ILE A 191 0.68 -4.02 2.92
CA ILE A 191 0.71 -5.10 1.93
C ILE A 191 -0.72 -5.48 1.56
N PHE A 192 -0.94 -5.77 0.27
CA PHE A 192 -2.12 -6.49 -0.18
C PHE A 192 -1.76 -7.38 -1.37
N LEU A 193 -2.45 -8.50 -1.55
CA LEU A 193 -2.16 -9.48 -2.58
C LEU A 193 -3.47 -9.99 -3.21
N GLY A 194 -3.46 -10.24 -4.52
CA GLY A 194 -4.60 -10.82 -5.21
C GLY A 194 -4.25 -11.36 -6.60
N LYS A 195 -5.24 -12.03 -7.23
CA LYS A 195 -5.19 -12.34 -8.66
C LYS A 195 -5.43 -11.06 -9.46
N GLY A 196 -4.77 -10.91 -10.60
CA GLY A 196 -4.83 -9.69 -11.42
C GLY A 196 -6.26 -9.21 -11.72
N GLU A 197 -7.17 -10.13 -12.08
CA GLU A 197 -8.59 -9.82 -12.32
C GLU A 197 -9.29 -9.23 -11.09
N ALA A 198 -9.16 -9.87 -9.93
CA ALA A 198 -9.75 -9.40 -8.68
C ALA A 198 -9.18 -8.03 -8.27
N LEU A 199 -7.88 -7.82 -8.48
CA LEU A 199 -7.21 -6.54 -8.20
C LEU A 199 -7.68 -5.42 -9.12
N LEU A 200 -7.95 -5.69 -10.39
CA LEU A 200 -8.50 -4.69 -11.31
C LEU A 200 -9.93 -4.30 -10.93
N GLN A 201 -10.78 -5.26 -10.57
CA GLN A 201 -12.12 -4.98 -10.06
C GLN A 201 -12.06 -4.20 -8.74
N PHE A 202 -11.12 -4.58 -7.86
CA PHE A 202 -10.90 -3.89 -6.60
C PHE A 202 -10.44 -2.43 -6.78
N GLU A 203 -9.53 -2.16 -7.72
CA GLU A 203 -9.06 -0.79 -8.00
C GLU A 203 -10.20 0.11 -8.48
N GLN A 204 -11.08 -0.40 -9.35
CA GLN A 204 -12.27 0.34 -9.79
C GLN A 204 -13.22 0.65 -8.63
N LEU A 205 -13.50 -0.33 -7.77
CA LEU A 205 -14.29 -0.14 -6.56
C LEU A 205 -13.63 0.89 -5.62
N TYR A 206 -12.32 0.78 -5.41
CA TYR A 206 -11.56 1.65 -4.53
C TYR A 206 -11.54 3.11 -5.02
N HIS A 207 -11.30 3.33 -6.32
CA HIS A 207 -11.37 4.66 -6.92
C HIS A 207 -12.75 5.31 -6.75
N ARG A 208 -13.83 4.55 -6.98
CA ARG A 208 -15.20 5.04 -6.69
C ARG A 208 -15.39 5.38 -5.21
N ALA A 209 -14.87 4.56 -4.31
CA ALA A 209 -14.96 4.79 -2.87
C ALA A 209 -14.22 6.07 -2.44
N VAL A 210 -13.02 6.31 -2.95
CA VAL A 210 -12.27 7.55 -2.64
C VAL A 210 -13.06 8.78 -3.07
N LYS A 211 -13.62 8.79 -4.29
CA LYS A 211 -14.47 9.89 -4.76
C LYS A 211 -15.72 10.07 -3.90
N TYR A 212 -16.41 8.99 -3.59
CA TYR A 212 -17.61 9.01 -2.74
C TYR A 212 -17.35 9.59 -1.35
N PHE A 213 -16.21 9.29 -0.73
CA PHE A 213 -15.87 9.85 0.58
C PHE A 213 -15.36 11.29 0.48
N LEU A 214 -14.64 11.66 -0.58
CA LEU A 214 -14.25 13.05 -0.84
C LEU A 214 -15.47 13.96 -1.03
N ASP A 215 -16.51 13.50 -1.75
CA ASP A 215 -17.76 14.24 -1.92
C ASP A 215 -18.45 14.51 -0.57
N GLN A 216 -18.26 13.63 0.41
CA GLN A 216 -18.72 13.77 1.79
C GLN A 216 -17.75 14.54 2.70
N GLN A 217 -16.73 15.18 2.11
CA GLN A 217 -15.73 15.92 2.86
C GLN A 217 -14.94 15.03 3.85
N LEU A 218 -14.57 13.82 3.41
CA LEU A 218 -13.76 12.88 4.18
C LEU A 218 -12.51 12.48 3.39
N VAL A 219 -11.33 12.66 4.01
CA VAL A 219 -10.04 12.23 3.45
C VAL A 219 -9.12 11.71 4.54
N ASN A 220 -8.46 10.57 4.30
CA ASN A 220 -7.42 10.03 5.16
C ASN A 220 -6.63 8.98 4.34
N SER A 221 -5.84 8.14 4.99
CA SER A 221 -5.11 7.06 4.32
C SER A 221 -6.03 5.98 3.74
N ASP A 222 -5.42 5.08 2.97
CA ASP A 222 -6.07 3.91 2.41
C ASP A 222 -6.80 3.06 3.45
N GLN A 223 -6.28 2.99 4.67
CA GLN A 223 -6.83 2.21 5.76
C GLN A 223 -8.25 2.64 6.17
N GLN A 224 -8.53 3.94 6.22
CA GLN A 224 -9.86 4.46 6.56
C GLN A 224 -10.83 4.30 5.40
N VAL A 225 -10.36 4.42 4.16
CA VAL A 225 -11.15 4.12 2.97
C VAL A 225 -11.56 2.66 2.99
N LEU A 226 -10.62 1.73 3.18
CA LEU A 226 -10.88 0.30 3.27
C LEU A 226 -11.88 -0.03 4.37
N TYR A 227 -11.69 0.50 5.58
CA TYR A 227 -12.63 0.24 6.66
C TYR A 227 -14.02 0.81 6.36
N SER A 228 -14.08 2.03 5.85
CA SER A 228 -15.35 2.67 5.53
C SER A 228 -16.09 1.96 4.40
N MET A 229 -15.39 1.45 3.37
CA MET A 229 -15.97 0.66 2.28
C MET A 229 -16.74 -0.57 2.76
N TYR A 230 -16.19 -1.26 3.76
CA TYR A 230 -16.72 -2.53 4.24
C TYR A 230 -17.53 -2.42 5.55
N SER A 231 -17.66 -1.20 6.10
CA SER A 231 -18.65 -0.89 7.14
C SER A 231 -20.07 -1.09 6.61
N LYS A 232 -21.05 -1.22 7.49
CA LYS A 232 -22.47 -1.43 7.13
C LYS A 232 -22.96 -0.35 6.15
N LYS A 233 -22.76 0.93 6.50
CA LYS A 233 -23.13 2.06 5.62
C LYS A 233 -22.32 2.10 4.33
N GLY A 234 -21.04 1.75 4.41
CA GLY A 234 -20.19 1.64 3.22
C GLY A 234 -20.71 0.62 2.22
N ARG A 235 -21.09 -0.58 2.71
CA ARG A 235 -21.65 -1.65 1.90
C ARG A 235 -22.98 -1.25 1.27
N GLU A 236 -23.84 -0.59 2.04
CA GLU A 236 -25.12 -0.05 1.54
C GLU A 236 -24.90 0.95 0.39
N ALA A 237 -23.93 1.85 0.53
CA ALA A 237 -23.66 2.91 -0.45
C ALA A 237 -22.87 2.42 -1.68
N LEU A 238 -21.80 1.66 -1.46
CA LEU A 238 -20.81 1.34 -2.49
C LEU A 238 -21.02 -0.03 -3.14
N LYS A 239 -21.77 -0.93 -2.48
CA LYS A 239 -22.08 -2.29 -2.94
C LYS A 239 -20.81 -3.02 -3.45
N PRO A 240 -19.82 -3.28 -2.57
CA PRO A 240 -18.57 -3.89 -2.98
C PRO A 240 -18.83 -5.25 -3.64
N ASN A 241 -18.24 -5.44 -4.82
CA ASN A 241 -18.33 -6.68 -5.62
C ASN A 241 -17.12 -7.61 -5.44
N ILE A 242 -16.10 -7.14 -4.73
CA ILE A 242 -14.92 -7.90 -4.31
C ILE A 242 -14.87 -7.83 -2.79
N GLU A 243 -14.48 -8.93 -2.16
CA GLU A 243 -14.31 -9.02 -0.70
C GLU A 243 -12.83 -9.03 -0.30
N LEU A 244 -12.57 -8.70 0.97
CA LEU A 244 -11.25 -8.85 1.57
C LEU A 244 -11.12 -10.22 2.23
N GLN A 245 -10.00 -10.89 2.01
CA GLN A 245 -9.57 -12.02 2.81
C GLN A 245 -8.65 -11.52 3.93
N LEU A 246 -9.11 -11.63 5.17
CA LEU A 246 -8.40 -11.10 6.32
C LEU A 246 -7.43 -12.14 6.89
N TYR A 247 -6.16 -11.76 7.00
CA TYR A 247 -5.15 -12.53 7.71
C TYR A 247 -5.03 -11.98 9.12
N ILE A 248 -5.38 -12.79 10.11
CA ILE A 248 -5.38 -12.44 11.52
C ILE A 248 -4.01 -12.84 12.11
N PRO A 249 -3.24 -11.89 12.67
CA PRO A 249 -1.96 -12.18 13.29
C PRO A 249 -2.05 -13.27 14.36
N LYS A 250 -1.10 -14.20 14.31
CA LYS A 250 -0.93 -15.27 15.29
C LYS A 250 0.54 -15.31 15.73
N GLY A 251 0.77 -15.58 17.02
CA GLY A 251 2.11 -15.68 17.59
C GLY A 251 2.74 -14.33 17.94
N SER A 252 4.05 -14.34 18.15
CA SER A 252 4.85 -13.15 18.44
C SER A 252 5.26 -12.43 17.16
N GLY A 253 5.41 -11.10 17.25
CA GLY A 253 5.80 -10.25 16.13
C GLY A 253 4.91 -9.02 15.99
N ASN A 254 5.30 -8.11 15.10
CA ASN A 254 4.50 -6.92 14.85
C ASN A 254 3.25 -7.28 14.03
N PRO A 255 2.03 -7.13 14.59
CA PRO A 255 0.80 -7.52 13.90
C PRO A 255 0.61 -6.77 12.58
N TRP A 256 1.19 -5.57 12.42
CA TRP A 256 1.13 -4.79 11.18
C TRP A 256 1.84 -5.45 9.99
N PHE A 257 2.78 -6.34 10.26
CA PHE A 257 3.64 -6.97 9.26
C PHE A 257 3.34 -8.46 9.01
N TYR A 258 2.34 -8.98 9.71
CA TYR A 258 2.08 -10.41 9.75
C TYR A 258 1.90 -11.04 8.36
N LEU A 259 1.06 -10.46 7.49
CA LEU A 259 0.83 -11.02 6.15
C LEU A 259 2.11 -11.11 5.32
N GLY A 260 2.95 -10.06 5.28
CA GLY A 260 4.19 -10.14 4.50
C GLY A 260 5.20 -11.13 5.08
N TYR A 261 5.28 -11.29 6.41
CA TYR A 261 6.11 -12.34 7.01
C TYR A 261 5.53 -13.75 6.82
N LEU A 262 4.20 -13.89 6.76
CA LEU A 262 3.54 -15.15 6.41
C LEU A 262 3.86 -15.58 4.97
N CYS A 263 3.99 -14.61 4.06
CA CYS A 263 4.41 -14.85 2.67
C CYS A 263 5.93 -15.04 2.51
N ARG A 264 6.75 -14.56 3.46
CA ARG A 264 8.19 -14.48 3.30
C ARG A 264 8.87 -15.83 3.52
N LYS A 265 9.70 -16.24 2.55
CA LYS A 265 10.54 -17.43 2.62
C LYS A 265 11.98 -17.10 2.24
N GLU A 266 12.93 -17.48 3.07
CA GLU A 266 14.36 -17.34 2.74
C GLU A 266 14.78 -18.39 1.73
N VAL A 267 15.65 -17.99 0.82
CA VAL A 267 16.09 -18.84 -0.29
C VAL A 267 17.59 -18.69 -0.49
N SER A 268 18.23 -19.77 -0.94
CA SER A 268 19.61 -19.72 -1.41
C SER A 268 19.59 -19.60 -2.92
N VAL A 269 19.92 -18.43 -3.45
CA VAL A 269 20.15 -18.26 -4.89
C VAL A 269 21.56 -18.76 -5.18
N ARG A 270 21.68 -19.89 -5.87
CA ARG A 270 22.97 -20.33 -6.42
C ARG A 270 23.28 -19.38 -7.57
N ASN A 271 24.35 -18.60 -7.45
CA ASN A 271 24.88 -17.82 -8.56
C ASN A 271 25.33 -18.82 -9.64
N SER A 272 24.58 -18.90 -10.74
CA SER A 272 25.00 -19.56 -11.97
C SER A 272 25.83 -18.60 -12.81
#